data_AF-A0AAE3JM82-F1
#
_entry.id   AF-A0AAE3JM82-F1
#
_cell.length_a   1.000
_cell.length_b   1.000
_cell.length_c   1.000
_cell.angle_alpha   90.00
_cell.angle_beta   90.00
_cell.angle_gamma   90.00
#
_symmetry.space_group_name_H-M   'P 1'
#
loop_
_entity.id
_entity.type
_entity.pdbx_description
1 polymer ?
#
loop_
_entity_poly.entity_id
_entity_poly.type
_entity_poly.pdbx_seq_one_letter_code
_entity_poly.pdbx_strand_id
1 'polypeptide(L)'
;MENLFTNHYIISKKITLIIFITPFILTLIMGSFFIFRSTENFGFWLLEENSPIELLTFIIFLISGVFGIYTIRNINLPLEKYAKLFYIVFSLFLILIAMEEISWGQWFFHFETPREWSKINGQQETTLHNLNGMQGHSEFLRMFYGAGGVFGVLLGFFNKFKKISAPPVLISWFLIIFCHAVVDYIQDRVSISVRYDFAIVKTSEFIELLIAGSSFLYLWLNFRTLLKHDKNIIKS
;
A
#
# COMPACT_ATOMS: atom_id res chain seq x y z
N MET A 1 18.42 16.65 11.31
CA MET A 1 17.28 15.90 10.72
C MET A 1 15.93 16.59 10.95
N GLU A 2 15.71 17.28 12.08
CA GLU A 2 14.41 17.90 12.43
C GLU A 2 13.85 18.92 11.42
N ASN A 3 14.70 19.75 10.82
CA ASN A 3 14.29 20.77 9.83
C ASN A 3 14.16 20.24 8.39
N LEU A 4 14.56 19.00 8.13
CA LEU A 4 14.53 18.42 6.78
C LEU A 4 13.13 17.93 6.40
N PHE A 5 12.37 17.35 7.33
CA PHE A 5 11.07 16.75 7.01
C PHE A 5 9.94 17.76 6.92
N THR A 6 9.82 18.65 7.91
CA THR A 6 8.72 19.61 8.02
C THR A 6 8.76 20.67 6.91
N ASN A 7 9.95 21.19 6.61
CA ASN A 7 10.11 22.23 5.59
C ASN A 7 10.03 21.71 4.16
N HIS A 8 10.47 20.47 3.93
CA HIS A 8 10.46 19.87 2.60
C HIS A 8 9.05 19.43 2.19
N TYR A 9 8.36 18.66 3.03
CA TYR A 9 7.01 18.14 2.74
C TYR A 9 5.85 19.05 3.19
N ILE A 10 6.16 20.20 3.81
CA ILE A 10 5.18 21.23 4.19
C ILE A 10 4.16 20.70 5.22
N ILE A 11 4.62 19.85 6.12
CA ILE A 11 3.80 19.27 7.19
C ILE A 11 4.32 19.73 8.55
N SER A 12 3.40 19.85 9.52
CA SER A 12 3.78 20.19 10.89
C SER A 12 4.44 18.99 11.58
N LYS A 13 5.23 19.26 12.63
CA LYS A 13 5.86 18.19 13.44
C LYS A 13 4.85 17.17 13.96
N LYS A 14 3.66 17.64 14.38
CA LYS A 14 2.57 16.78 14.84
C LYS A 14 2.09 15.82 13.75
N ILE A 15 1.92 16.31 12.52
CA ILE A 15 1.51 15.45 11.39
C ILE A 15 2.62 14.44 11.06
N THR A 16 3.89 14.86 11.04
CA THR A 16 5.02 13.95 10.84
C THR A 16 5.02 12.82 11.87
N LEU A 17 4.82 13.15 13.15
CA LEU A 17 4.77 12.17 14.23
C LEU A 17 3.60 11.21 14.08
N ILE A 18 2.41 11.73 13.75
CA ILE A 18 1.22 10.91 13.50
C ILE A 18 1.51 9.90 12.39
N ILE A 19 1.95 10.37 11.21
CA ILE A 19 2.27 9.50 10.07
C ILE A 19 3.29 8.42 10.48
N PHE A 20 4.36 8.81 11.17
CA PHE A 20 5.41 7.89 11.55
C PHE A 20 4.94 6.79 12.52
N ILE A 21 4.10 7.15 13.50
CA ILE A 21 3.63 6.23 14.55
C ILE A 21 2.42 5.39 14.10
N THR A 22 1.60 5.87 13.16
CA THR A 22 0.39 5.20 12.67
C THR A 22 0.57 3.69 12.40
N PRO A 23 1.55 3.22 11.61
CA PRO A 23 1.63 1.79 11.28
C PRO A 23 1.93 0.93 12.52
N PHE A 24 2.64 1.46 13.53
CA PHE A 24 2.83 0.76 14.80
C PHE A 24 1.52 0.64 15.59
N ILE A 25 0.76 1.74 15.70
CA ILE A 25 -0.53 1.74 16.41
C ILE A 25 -1.51 0.78 15.72
N LEU A 26 -1.61 0.84 14.39
CA LEU A 26 -2.49 -0.05 13.64
C LEU A 26 -2.10 -1.52 13.81
N THR A 27 -0.80 -1.83 13.76
CA THR A 27 -0.30 -3.20 13.97
C THR A 27 -0.59 -3.69 15.39
N LEU A 28 -0.45 -2.83 16.40
CA LEU A 28 -0.75 -3.17 17.80
C LEU A 28 -2.26 -3.42 17.99
N ILE A 29 -3.11 -2.56 17.42
CA ILE A 29 -4.57 -2.74 17.47
C ILE A 29 -4.95 -4.05 16.79
N MET A 30 -4.44 -4.31 15.59
CA MET A 30 -4.75 -5.54 14.86
C MET A 30 -4.28 -6.77 15.64
N GLY A 31 -3.04 -6.77 16.12
CA GLY A 31 -2.49 -7.86 16.93
C GLY A 31 -3.30 -8.10 18.22
N SER A 32 -3.87 -7.06 18.82
CA SER A 32 -4.65 -7.18 20.05
C SER A 32 -5.91 -8.04 19.90
N PHE A 33 -6.52 -8.08 18.70
CA PHE A 33 -7.69 -8.92 18.44
C PHE A 33 -7.37 -10.42 18.54
N PHE A 34 -6.13 -10.81 18.28
CA PHE A 34 -5.67 -12.20 18.31
C PHE A 34 -5.10 -12.64 19.66
N ILE A 35 -4.96 -11.72 20.62
CA ILE A 35 -4.52 -12.05 21.99
C ILE A 35 -5.64 -12.78 22.75
N PHE A 36 -6.88 -12.29 22.65
CA PHE A 36 -8.00 -12.82 23.40
C PHE A 36 -8.97 -13.60 22.50
N ARG A 37 -9.37 -14.80 22.95
CA ARG A 37 -10.30 -15.65 22.20
C ARG A 37 -11.67 -14.99 21.96
N SER A 38 -12.07 -14.06 22.84
CA SER A 38 -13.33 -13.31 22.72
C SER A 38 -13.34 -12.31 21.56
N THR A 39 -12.18 -11.80 21.16
CA THR A 39 -12.05 -10.79 20.09
C THR A 39 -11.58 -11.38 18.76
N GLU A 40 -11.08 -12.62 18.78
CA GLU A 40 -10.47 -13.29 17.62
C GLU A 40 -11.44 -13.46 16.45
N ASN A 41 -12.70 -13.84 16.71
CA ASN A 41 -13.71 -13.96 15.66
C ASN A 41 -13.97 -12.62 14.95
N PHE A 42 -13.94 -11.52 15.70
CA PHE A 42 -14.07 -10.18 15.12
C PHE A 42 -12.83 -9.81 14.30
N GLY A 43 -11.63 -10.15 14.79
CA GLY A 43 -10.38 -9.98 14.04
C GLY A 43 -10.38 -10.75 12.72
N PHE A 44 -10.82 -12.01 12.71
CA PHE A 44 -10.95 -12.78 11.48
C PHE A 44 -12.00 -12.21 10.52
N TRP A 45 -13.18 -11.85 11.02
CA TRP A 45 -14.22 -11.21 10.20
C TRP A 45 -13.73 -9.91 9.53
N LEU A 46 -12.89 -9.13 10.20
CA LEU A 46 -12.29 -7.93 9.62
C LEU A 46 -11.34 -8.23 8.46
N LEU A 47 -10.74 -9.43 8.41
CA LEU A 47 -9.71 -9.86 7.46
C LEU A 47 -10.22 -10.95 6.51
N GLU A 48 -11.54 -11.16 6.44
CA GLU A 48 -12.13 -12.06 5.45
C GLU A 48 -12.14 -11.41 4.05
N GLU A 49 -12.26 -12.22 3.01
CA GLU A 49 -12.51 -11.72 1.65
C GLU A 49 -13.85 -10.95 1.64
N ASN A 50 -13.96 -9.89 0.85
CA ASN A 50 -15.16 -9.03 0.76
C ASN A 50 -15.56 -8.40 2.12
N SER A 51 -14.60 -8.21 3.03
CA SER A 51 -14.82 -7.65 4.38
C SER A 51 -14.34 -6.19 4.50
N PRO A 52 -14.52 -5.53 5.67
CA PRO A 52 -14.21 -4.10 5.81
C PRO A 52 -12.77 -3.70 5.48
N ILE A 53 -11.77 -4.54 5.77
CA ILE A 53 -10.37 -4.20 5.51
C ILE A 53 -10.09 -4.20 4.01
N GLU A 54 -10.47 -5.24 3.28
CA GLU A 54 -10.34 -5.34 1.82
C GLU A 54 -11.09 -4.19 1.13
N LEU A 55 -12.33 -3.90 1.54
CA LEU A 55 -13.10 -2.78 0.97
C LEU A 55 -12.40 -1.42 1.23
N LEU A 56 -11.81 -1.25 2.41
CA LEU A 56 -11.04 -0.04 2.73
C LEU A 56 -9.75 0.03 1.90
N THR A 57 -9.06 -1.09 1.71
CA THR A 57 -7.88 -1.22 0.85
C THR A 57 -8.22 -0.81 -0.59
N PHE A 58 -9.29 -1.38 -1.16
CA PHE A 58 -9.86 -0.98 -2.45
C PHE A 58 -10.09 0.52 -2.55
N ILE A 59 -10.85 1.10 -1.59
CA ILE A 59 -11.21 2.52 -1.62
C ILE A 59 -9.95 3.40 -1.59
N ILE A 60 -8.99 3.09 -0.71
CA ILE A 60 -7.77 3.88 -0.57
C ILE A 60 -6.91 3.76 -1.84
N PHE A 61 -6.75 2.57 -2.42
CA PHE A 61 -6.02 2.41 -3.67
C PHE A 61 -6.67 3.17 -4.83
N LEU A 62 -7.99 3.04 -4.98
CA LEU A 62 -8.74 3.74 -6.02
C LEU A 62 -8.62 5.25 -5.88
N ILE A 63 -8.85 5.79 -4.67
CA ILE A 63 -8.68 7.22 -4.38
C ILE A 63 -7.25 7.66 -4.68
N SER A 64 -6.24 6.88 -4.27
CA SER A 64 -4.83 7.20 -4.50
C SER A 64 -4.49 7.28 -5.98
N GLY A 65 -4.92 6.29 -6.76
CA GLY A 65 -4.71 6.24 -8.20
C GLY A 65 -5.39 7.39 -8.93
N VAL A 66 -6.67 7.64 -8.63
CA VAL A 66 -7.43 8.77 -9.22
C VAL A 66 -6.81 10.10 -8.81
N PHE A 67 -6.47 10.28 -7.54
CA PHE A 67 -5.82 11.48 -7.01
C PHE A 67 -4.49 11.74 -7.72
N GLY A 68 -3.68 10.70 -7.95
CA GLY A 68 -2.39 10.85 -8.60
C GLY A 68 -2.48 11.19 -10.08
N ILE A 69 -3.37 10.52 -10.84
CA ILE A 69 -3.64 10.86 -12.24
C ILE A 69 -4.19 12.29 -12.35
N TYR A 70 -5.16 12.65 -11.51
CA TYR A 70 -5.73 14.00 -11.50
C TYR A 70 -4.65 15.04 -11.21
N THR A 71 -3.84 14.84 -10.18
CA THR A 71 -2.83 15.83 -9.76
C THR A 71 -1.73 16.00 -10.80
N ILE A 72 -1.20 14.91 -11.36
CA ILE A 72 -0.11 15.00 -12.35
C ILE A 72 -0.58 15.61 -13.70
N ARG A 73 -1.85 15.46 -14.06
CA ARG A 73 -2.43 16.09 -15.26
C ARG A 73 -2.65 17.59 -15.09
N ASN A 74 -2.95 18.02 -13.87
CA ASN A 74 -3.25 19.42 -13.55
C ASN A 74 -2.02 20.23 -13.08
N ILE A 75 -0.87 19.57 -12.87
CA ILE A 75 0.34 20.28 -12.45
C ILE A 75 0.94 21.07 -13.62
N ASN A 76 0.99 22.39 -13.50
CA ASN A 76 1.53 23.27 -14.54
C ASN A 76 3.03 23.55 -14.34
N LEU A 77 3.79 22.49 -14.06
CA LEU A 77 5.22 22.54 -13.80
C LEU A 77 6.03 21.92 -14.93
N PRO A 78 7.22 22.48 -15.26
CA PRO A 78 8.22 21.81 -16.07
C PRO A 78 8.85 20.65 -15.27
N LEU A 79 8.10 19.55 -15.13
CA LEU A 79 8.57 18.30 -14.54
C LEU A 79 9.22 17.43 -15.62
N GLU A 80 10.32 16.77 -15.28
CA GLU A 80 11.02 15.86 -16.17
C GLU A 80 10.11 14.71 -16.61
N LYS A 81 10.27 14.29 -17.87
CA LYS A 81 9.44 13.25 -18.48
C LYS A 81 9.42 11.95 -17.66
N TYR A 82 10.55 11.55 -17.09
CA TYR A 82 10.64 10.33 -16.29
C TYR A 82 9.79 10.41 -15.01
N ALA A 83 9.75 11.57 -14.34
CA ALA A 83 8.99 11.74 -13.11
C ALA A 83 7.48 11.79 -13.41
N LYS A 84 7.07 12.48 -14.48
CA LYS A 84 5.68 12.43 -14.96
C LYS A 84 5.24 11.01 -15.28
N LEU A 85 6.06 10.27 -16.05
CA LEU A 85 5.77 8.89 -16.41
C LEU A 85 5.68 7.99 -15.18
N PHE A 86 6.61 8.13 -14.24
CA PHE A 86 6.60 7.39 -12.98
C PHE A 86 5.28 7.57 -12.23
N TYR A 87 4.82 8.81 -12.00
CA TYR A 87 3.57 9.06 -11.28
C TYR A 87 2.34 8.53 -12.02
N ILE A 88 2.29 8.66 -13.35
CA ILE A 88 1.19 8.11 -14.15
C ILE A 88 1.14 6.58 -14.02
N VAL A 89 2.27 5.91 -14.22
CA VAL A 89 2.37 4.46 -14.15
C VAL A 89 2.05 3.96 -12.74
N PHE A 90 2.65 4.58 -11.71
CA PHE A 90 2.38 4.24 -10.32
C PHE A 90 0.89 4.38 -9.99
N SER A 91 0.26 5.50 -10.36
CA SER A 91 -1.17 5.70 -10.12
C SER A 91 -2.07 4.74 -10.90
N LEU A 92 -1.71 4.36 -12.13
CA LEU A 92 -2.45 3.32 -12.87
C LEU A 92 -2.33 1.96 -12.19
N PHE A 93 -1.15 1.60 -11.69
CA PHE A 93 -0.97 0.38 -10.90
C PHE A 93 -1.83 0.37 -9.64
N LEU A 94 -1.96 1.50 -8.92
CA LEU A 94 -2.87 1.56 -7.76
C LEU A 94 -4.33 1.33 -8.16
N ILE A 95 -4.79 1.83 -9.31
CA ILE A 95 -6.15 1.55 -9.80
C ILE A 95 -6.30 0.08 -10.15
N LEU A 96 -5.31 -0.52 -10.82
CA LEU A 96 -5.33 -1.94 -11.15
C LEU A 96 -5.40 -2.80 -9.89
N ILE A 97 -4.56 -2.52 -8.88
CA ILE A 97 -4.61 -3.21 -7.60
C ILE A 97 -5.99 -3.04 -6.96
N ALA A 98 -6.54 -1.81 -6.91
CA ALA A 98 -7.89 -1.60 -6.40
C ALA A 98 -8.93 -2.50 -7.09
N MET A 99 -8.91 -2.61 -8.42
CA MET A 99 -9.84 -3.48 -9.13
C MET A 99 -9.61 -4.96 -8.78
N GLU A 100 -8.37 -5.39 -8.60
CA GLU A 100 -8.04 -6.75 -8.15
C GLU A 100 -8.62 -7.05 -6.76
N GLU A 101 -8.56 -6.13 -5.80
CA GLU A 101 -9.11 -6.30 -4.44
C GLU A 101 -10.61 -6.62 -4.41
N ILE A 102 -11.37 -6.18 -5.41
CA ILE A 102 -12.82 -6.41 -5.47
C ILE A 102 -13.21 -7.37 -6.60
N SER A 103 -12.28 -8.20 -7.06
CA SER A 103 -12.50 -9.14 -8.16
C SER A 103 -13.09 -8.48 -9.41
N TRP A 104 -12.58 -7.30 -9.77
CA TRP A 104 -13.08 -6.46 -10.87
C TRP A 104 -14.57 -6.09 -10.77
N GLY A 105 -15.12 -6.09 -9.57
CA GLY A 105 -16.53 -5.83 -9.28
C GLY A 105 -17.44 -7.05 -9.40
N GLN A 106 -16.88 -8.26 -9.48
CA GLN A 106 -17.62 -9.52 -9.58
C GLN A 106 -18.70 -9.64 -8.50
N TRP A 107 -18.37 -9.28 -7.26
CA TRP A 107 -19.32 -9.33 -6.15
C TRP A 107 -20.43 -8.27 -6.26
N PHE A 108 -20.10 -7.07 -6.75
CA PHE A 108 -21.08 -5.97 -6.89
C PHE A 108 -22.05 -6.18 -8.06
N PHE A 109 -21.58 -6.76 -9.15
CA PHE A 109 -22.35 -6.91 -10.38
C PHE A 109 -22.83 -8.34 -10.63
N HIS A 110 -22.46 -9.28 -9.76
CA HIS A 110 -22.88 -10.69 -9.78
C HIS A 110 -22.65 -11.38 -11.14
N PHE A 111 -21.56 -11.05 -11.84
CA PHE A 111 -21.18 -11.78 -13.04
C PHE A 111 -20.36 -13.02 -12.67
N GLU A 112 -20.41 -14.05 -13.51
CA GLU A 112 -19.66 -15.29 -13.30
C GLU A 112 -18.22 -15.17 -13.81
N THR A 113 -17.28 -15.81 -13.12
CA THR A 113 -15.91 -15.99 -13.62
C THR A 113 -15.91 -16.82 -14.91
N PRO A 114 -15.27 -16.36 -16.00
CA PRO A 114 -15.20 -17.11 -17.25
C PRO A 114 -14.66 -18.52 -17.03
N ARG A 115 -15.25 -19.52 -17.70
CA ARG A 115 -14.91 -20.94 -17.50
C ARG A 115 -13.42 -21.25 -17.62
N GLU A 116 -12.74 -20.67 -18.60
CA GLU A 116 -11.30 -20.87 -18.79
C GLU A 116 -10.47 -20.22 -17.68
N TRP A 117 -10.95 -19.11 -17.09
CA TRP A 117 -10.32 -18.44 -15.97
C TRP A 117 -10.51 -19.20 -14.66
N SER A 118 -11.72 -19.69 -14.41
CA SER A 118 -12.07 -20.49 -13.22
C SER A 118 -11.24 -21.79 -13.11
N LYS A 119 -10.83 -22.39 -14.24
CA LYS A 119 -9.95 -23.57 -14.24
C LYS A 119 -8.55 -23.30 -13.66
N ILE A 120 -8.08 -22.06 -13.76
CA ILE A 120 -6.72 -21.66 -13.38
C ILE A 120 -6.69 -20.71 -12.17
N ASN A 121 -7.85 -20.36 -11.62
CA ASN A 121 -8.01 -19.49 -10.46
C ASN A 121 -8.55 -20.30 -9.27
N GLY A 122 -7.80 -20.34 -8.16
CA GLY A 122 -8.11 -21.22 -7.04
C GLY A 122 -9.29 -20.78 -6.17
N GLN A 123 -9.82 -19.55 -6.38
CA GLN A 123 -10.99 -19.03 -5.69
C GLN A 123 -12.21 -18.87 -6.60
N GLN A 124 -12.10 -19.25 -7.89
CA GLN A 124 -13.14 -19.05 -8.90
C GLN A 124 -13.55 -17.59 -9.05
N GLU A 125 -12.58 -16.68 -8.92
CA GLU A 125 -12.76 -15.23 -9.09
C GLU A 125 -12.07 -14.73 -10.35
N THR A 126 -12.47 -13.55 -10.82
CA THR A 126 -11.88 -12.90 -12.00
C THR A 126 -10.66 -12.06 -11.60
N THR A 127 -9.79 -12.59 -10.75
CA THR A 127 -8.55 -11.94 -10.29
C THR A 127 -7.32 -12.59 -10.91
N LEU A 128 -6.25 -11.80 -11.04
CA LEU A 128 -4.93 -12.26 -11.44
C LEU A 128 -4.17 -12.84 -10.25
N HIS A 129 -4.32 -12.27 -9.06
CA HIS A 129 -3.56 -12.74 -7.90
C HIS A 129 -4.05 -14.09 -7.33
N ASN A 130 -5.29 -14.52 -7.64
CA ASN A 130 -5.80 -15.86 -7.29
C ASN A 130 -5.51 -16.94 -8.35
N LEU A 131 -4.72 -16.63 -9.38
CA LEU A 131 -4.23 -17.64 -10.31
C LEU A 131 -3.35 -18.66 -9.57
N ASN A 132 -3.50 -19.96 -9.85
CA ASN A 132 -2.85 -21.07 -9.12
C ASN A 132 -1.31 -20.99 -9.01
N GLY A 133 -0.64 -20.14 -9.80
CA GLY A 133 0.82 -19.90 -9.72
C GLY A 133 1.21 -18.58 -9.01
N MET A 134 0.26 -17.70 -8.71
CA MET A 134 0.44 -16.44 -7.97
C MET A 134 -0.21 -16.49 -6.58
N GLN A 135 -1.26 -17.32 -6.43
CA GLN A 135 -1.94 -17.53 -5.18
C GLN A 135 -0.97 -18.09 -4.13
N GLY A 136 -0.98 -17.49 -2.94
CA GLY A 136 -0.03 -17.82 -1.87
C GLY A 136 1.42 -17.39 -2.13
N HIS A 137 1.66 -16.49 -3.10
CA HIS A 137 2.97 -15.87 -3.36
C HIS A 137 2.92 -14.32 -3.25
N SER A 138 1.85 -13.77 -2.68
CA SER A 138 1.67 -12.31 -2.51
C SER A 138 2.66 -11.71 -1.50
N GLU A 139 3.25 -12.53 -0.62
CA GLU A 139 4.29 -12.15 0.32
C GLU A 139 5.53 -11.59 -0.38
N PHE A 140 5.88 -12.10 -1.56
CA PHE A 140 6.96 -11.53 -2.37
C PHE A 140 6.64 -10.11 -2.82
N LEU A 141 5.41 -9.85 -3.29
CA LEU A 141 5.00 -8.51 -3.71
C LEU A 141 5.04 -7.52 -2.54
N ARG A 142 4.51 -7.94 -1.38
CA ARG A 142 4.53 -7.16 -0.14
C ARG A 142 5.97 -6.89 0.34
N MET A 143 6.84 -7.90 0.27
CA MET A 143 8.27 -7.78 0.61
C MET A 143 8.99 -6.83 -0.35
N PHE A 144 8.77 -6.94 -1.67
CA PHE A 144 9.34 -6.03 -2.65
C PHE A 144 8.83 -4.60 -2.49
N TYR A 145 7.56 -4.41 -2.15
CA TYR A 145 7.02 -3.08 -1.86
C TYR A 145 7.70 -2.47 -0.63
N GLY A 146 7.81 -3.21 0.48
CA GLY A 146 8.49 -2.76 1.69
C GLY A 146 9.97 -2.43 1.45
N ALA A 147 10.73 -3.34 0.84
CA ALA A 147 12.14 -3.12 0.51
C ALA A 147 12.33 -1.98 -0.50
N GLY A 148 11.47 -1.91 -1.53
CA GLY A 148 11.46 -0.86 -2.54
C GLY A 148 11.15 0.51 -1.95
N GLY A 149 10.27 0.59 -0.95
CA GLY A 149 10.00 1.81 -0.20
C GLY A 149 11.20 2.29 0.61
N VAL A 150 11.88 1.38 1.33
CA VAL A 150 13.15 1.69 2.03
C VAL A 150 14.20 2.18 1.03
N PHE A 151 14.38 1.48 -0.08
CA PHE A 151 15.30 1.89 -1.14
C PHE A 151 14.90 3.26 -1.73
N GLY A 152 13.61 3.51 -1.93
CA GLY A 152 13.05 4.78 -2.37
C GLY A 152 13.36 5.94 -1.42
N VAL A 153 13.40 5.68 -0.11
CA VAL A 153 13.85 6.66 0.90
C VAL A 153 15.34 6.96 0.73
N LEU A 154 16.17 5.91 0.55
CA LEU A 154 17.61 6.06 0.32
C LEU A 154 17.92 6.80 -0.98
N LEU A 155 17.14 6.57 -2.04
CA LEU A 155 17.27 7.30 -3.30
C LEU A 155 17.03 8.80 -3.14
N GLY A 156 16.29 9.23 -2.12
CA GLY A 156 16.06 10.64 -1.79
C GLY A 156 17.32 11.42 -1.41
N PHE A 157 18.41 10.74 -1.08
CA PHE A 157 19.72 11.38 -0.85
C PHE A 157 20.41 11.81 -2.16
N PHE A 158 19.95 11.32 -3.32
CA PHE A 158 20.51 11.66 -4.63
C PHE A 158 19.64 12.69 -5.36
N ASN A 159 20.24 13.81 -5.78
CA ASN A 159 19.53 14.91 -6.45
C ASN A 159 18.71 14.48 -7.68
N LYS A 160 19.18 13.46 -8.42
CA LYS A 160 18.51 12.92 -9.61
C LYS A 160 17.15 12.29 -9.30
N PHE A 161 16.99 11.65 -8.13
CA PHE A 161 15.79 10.88 -7.81
C PHE A 161 14.87 11.56 -6.79
N LYS A 162 15.27 12.72 -6.27
CA LYS A 162 14.55 13.46 -5.22
C LYS A 162 13.08 13.74 -5.54
N LYS A 163 12.71 13.83 -6.82
CA LYS A 163 11.33 14.10 -7.28
C LYS A 163 10.42 12.88 -7.25
N ILE A 164 10.96 11.68 -7.16
CA ILE A 164 10.21 10.41 -7.13
C ILE A 164 10.55 9.55 -5.90
N SER A 165 11.57 9.94 -5.13
CA SER A 165 11.96 9.24 -3.90
C SER A 165 10.82 9.20 -2.89
N ALA A 166 10.82 8.16 -2.05
CA ALA A 166 9.85 8.03 -0.99
C ALA A 166 10.16 9.01 0.15
N PRO A 167 9.14 9.69 0.71
CA PRO A 167 9.32 10.53 1.88
C PRO A 167 9.88 9.74 3.07
N PRO A 168 10.99 10.16 3.71
CA PRO A 168 11.58 9.34 4.77
C PRO A 168 10.70 9.20 6.02
N VAL A 169 9.67 10.05 6.19
CA VAL A 169 8.65 9.86 7.24
C VAL A 169 7.88 8.54 7.09
N LEU A 170 7.83 7.96 5.89
CA LEU A 170 7.19 6.68 5.61
C LEU A 170 8.08 5.47 5.91
N ILE A 171 9.30 5.66 6.41
CA ILE A 171 10.23 4.55 6.68
C ILE A 171 9.62 3.51 7.64
N SER A 172 8.84 3.95 8.64
CA SER A 172 8.17 3.04 9.57
C SER A 172 7.14 2.15 8.88
N TRP A 173 6.42 2.66 7.88
CA TRP A 173 5.44 1.90 7.10
C TRP A 173 6.16 0.80 6.31
N PHE A 174 7.20 1.18 5.57
CA PHE A 174 7.95 0.24 4.73
C PHE A 174 8.65 -0.84 5.55
N LEU A 175 9.20 -0.50 6.71
CA LEU A 175 9.82 -1.47 7.62
C LEU A 175 8.79 -2.44 8.21
N ILE A 176 7.61 -1.95 8.64
CA ILE A 176 6.55 -2.82 9.17
C ILE A 176 6.03 -3.78 8.09
N ILE A 177 5.75 -3.26 6.89
CA ILE A 177 5.33 -4.06 5.74
C ILE A 177 6.38 -5.13 5.41
N PHE A 178 7.65 -4.73 5.33
CA PHE A 178 8.75 -5.66 5.02
C PHE A 178 8.91 -6.73 6.10
N CYS A 179 8.95 -6.34 7.37
CA CYS A 179 9.10 -7.28 8.48
C CYS A 179 7.95 -8.28 8.53
N HIS A 180 6.71 -7.82 8.32
CA HIS A 180 5.56 -8.72 8.30
C HIS A 180 5.61 -9.67 7.10
N ALA A 181 5.95 -9.18 5.91
CA ALA A 181 6.10 -10.04 4.72
C ALA A 181 7.21 -11.09 4.89
N VAL A 182 8.29 -10.76 5.61
CA VAL A 182 9.33 -11.73 5.98
C VAL A 182 8.83 -12.77 6.97
N VAL A 183 8.03 -12.38 7.96
CA VAL A 183 7.41 -13.32 8.91
C VAL A 183 6.48 -14.29 8.18
N ASP A 184 5.65 -13.78 7.27
CA ASP A 184 4.75 -14.57 6.41
C ASP A 184 5.55 -15.59 5.58
N TYR A 185 6.58 -15.11 4.87
CA TYR A 185 7.49 -15.97 4.09
C TYR A 185 8.19 -17.07 4.91
N ILE A 186 8.58 -16.78 6.15
CA ILE A 186 9.19 -17.77 7.05
C ILE A 186 8.15 -18.80 7.50
N GLN A 187 6.93 -18.36 7.81
CA GLN A 187 5.84 -19.22 8.27
C GLN A 187 5.40 -20.22 7.20
N ASP A 188 5.44 -19.86 5.92
CA ASP A 188 5.20 -20.79 4.81
C ASP A 188 6.23 -21.94 4.73
N ARG A 189 7.40 -21.77 5.37
CA ARG A 189 8.47 -22.79 5.40
C ARG A 189 8.57 -23.52 6.73
N VAL A 190 8.09 -22.90 7.80
CA VAL A 190 8.16 -23.43 9.16
C VAL A 190 6.78 -23.29 9.80
N SER A 191 5.99 -24.36 9.75
CA SER A 191 4.69 -24.39 10.45
C SER A 191 4.93 -24.37 11.96
N ILE A 192 4.42 -23.35 12.65
CA ILE A 192 4.57 -23.22 14.11
C ILE A 192 3.36 -23.87 14.79
N SER A 193 2.16 -23.54 14.35
CA SER A 193 0.91 -24.21 14.74
C SER A 193 -0.22 -23.77 13.83
N VAL A 194 -1.19 -24.67 13.58
CA VAL A 194 -2.36 -24.40 12.71
C VAL A 194 -3.08 -23.09 13.05
N ARG A 195 -3.20 -22.74 14.34
CA ARG A 195 -3.87 -21.52 14.77
C ARG A 195 -3.10 -20.24 14.39
N TYR A 196 -1.81 -20.20 14.70
CA TYR A 196 -0.97 -19.05 14.39
C TYR A 196 -0.72 -18.91 12.90
N ASP A 197 -0.60 -20.03 12.19
CA ASP A 197 -0.44 -20.07 10.74
C ASP A 197 -1.68 -19.45 10.06
N PHE A 198 -2.90 -19.79 10.50
CA PHE A 198 -4.13 -19.17 9.98
C PHE A 198 -4.24 -17.67 10.27
N ALA A 199 -3.81 -17.23 11.46
CA ALA A 199 -3.83 -15.82 11.83
C ALA A 199 -2.83 -14.98 11.01
N ILE A 200 -1.62 -15.50 10.75
CA ILE A 200 -0.58 -14.82 9.98
C ILE A 200 -0.97 -14.72 8.51
N VAL A 201 -1.51 -15.79 7.93
CA VAL A 201 -2.04 -15.75 6.55
C VAL A 201 -3.12 -14.67 6.44
N LYS A 202 -4.06 -14.59 7.39
CA LYS A 202 -5.12 -13.58 7.35
C LYS A 202 -4.64 -12.15 7.59
N THR A 203 -3.49 -11.95 8.23
CA THR A 203 -2.94 -10.60 8.38
C THR A 203 -2.32 -10.07 7.09
N SER A 204 -2.29 -10.84 5.97
CA SER A 204 -1.96 -10.33 4.64
C SER A 204 -2.83 -9.16 4.21
N GLU A 205 -4.15 -9.27 4.42
CA GLU A 205 -5.15 -8.23 4.12
C GLU A 205 -4.83 -6.92 4.85
N PHE A 206 -4.40 -7.04 6.11
CA PHE A 206 -3.99 -5.89 6.89
C PHE A 206 -2.72 -5.22 6.34
N ILE A 207 -1.78 -6.00 5.81
CA ILE A 207 -0.57 -5.46 5.19
C ILE A 207 -0.89 -4.75 3.88
N GLU A 208 -1.85 -5.24 3.10
CA GLU A 208 -2.32 -4.58 1.88
C GLU A 208 -2.97 -3.23 2.19
N LEU A 209 -3.73 -3.14 3.30
CA LEU A 209 -4.22 -1.85 3.81
C LEU A 209 -3.07 -0.89 4.17
N LEU A 210 -1.99 -1.38 4.80
CA LEU A 210 -0.82 -0.54 5.08
C LEU A 210 -0.13 -0.07 3.80
N ILE A 211 -0.03 -0.93 2.78
CA ILE A 211 0.50 -0.60 1.44
C ILE A 211 -0.36 0.48 0.78
N ALA A 212 -1.69 0.36 0.84
CA ALA A 212 -2.62 1.35 0.32
C ALA A 212 -2.41 2.71 1.03
N GLY A 213 -2.35 2.70 2.37
CA GLY A 213 -2.10 3.88 3.18
C GLY A 213 -0.76 4.56 2.86
N SER A 214 0.34 3.81 2.78
CA SER A 214 1.64 4.37 2.43
C SER A 214 1.71 4.88 0.99
N SER A 215 0.99 4.25 0.05
CA SER A 215 0.90 4.69 -1.34
C SER A 215 0.15 6.03 -1.47
N PHE A 216 -0.96 6.19 -0.75
CA PHE A 216 -1.67 7.46 -0.65
C PHE A 216 -0.76 8.55 -0.08
N LEU A 217 -0.14 8.29 1.06
CA LEU A 217 0.73 9.25 1.74
C LEU A 217 1.95 9.62 0.89
N TYR A 218 2.51 8.65 0.16
CA TYR A 218 3.59 8.89 -0.79
C TYR A 218 3.19 9.91 -1.86
N LEU A 219 2.04 9.71 -2.52
CA LEU A 219 1.54 10.63 -3.53
C LEU A 219 1.23 12.01 -2.93
N TRP A 220 0.52 12.03 -1.80
CA TRP A 220 0.13 13.25 -1.12
C TRP A 220 1.35 14.10 -0.73
N LEU A 221 2.34 13.52 -0.07
CA LEU A 221 3.54 14.23 0.38
C LEU A 221 4.38 14.73 -0.81
N ASN A 222 4.57 13.91 -1.85
CA ASN A 222 5.36 14.30 -3.01
C ASN A 222 4.68 15.41 -3.82
N PHE A 223 3.37 15.32 -4.08
CA PHE A 223 2.68 16.38 -4.80
C PHE A 223 2.63 17.69 -4.01
N ARG A 224 2.54 17.64 -2.68
CA ARG A 224 2.68 18.86 -1.86
C ARG A 224 4.02 19.55 -2.09
N THR A 225 5.11 18.79 -2.12
CA THR A 225 6.44 19.33 -2.40
C THR A 225 6.51 19.93 -3.81
N LEU A 226 6.00 19.22 -4.82
CA LEU A 226 6.02 19.69 -6.22
C LEU A 226 5.20 20.97 -6.39
N LEU A 227 3.98 21.03 -5.87
CA LEU A 227 3.09 22.20 -5.97
C LEU A 227 3.63 23.45 -5.24
N LYS A 228 4.47 23.29 -4.22
CA LYS A 228 5.17 24.43 -3.59
C LYS A 228 6.26 24.99 -4.47
N HIS A 229 7.01 24.14 -5.17
CA HIS A 229 8.00 24.61 -6.14
C HIS A 229 7.35 25.41 -7.26
N ASP A 230 6.14 25.05 -7.69
CA ASP A 230 5.34 25.83 -8.67
C ASP A 230 5.07 27.26 -8.21
N LYS A 231 4.53 27.40 -7.00
CA LYS A 231 4.21 28.72 -6.43
C LYS A 231 5.43 29.61 -6.22
N ASN A 232 6.61 29.03 -6.01
CA ASN A 232 7.84 29.79 -5.87
C ASN A 232 8.39 30.27 -7.24
N ILE A 233 8.21 29.49 -8.31
CA ILE A 233 8.61 29.88 -9.68
C ILE A 233 7.73 31.03 -10.20
N ILE A 234 6.43 31.02 -9.90
CA ILE A 234 5.51 32.08 -10.34
C ILE A 234 5.77 33.41 -9.61
N LYS A 235 6.39 33.38 -8.42
CA LYS A 235 6.67 34.56 -7.60
C LYS A 235 8.08 35.17 -7.81
N SER A 236 8.96 34.52 -8.56
CA SER A 236 10.31 34.99 -8.91
C SER A 236 10.33 35.58 -10.30
#